data_AF-A0A6A6VXP8-F1
#
_entry.id   AF-A0A6A6VXP8-F1
#
_cell.length_a   1.000
_cell.length_b   1.000
_cell.length_c   1.000
_cell.angle_alpha   90.00
_cell.angle_beta   90.00
_cell.angle_gamma   90.00
#
_symmetry.space_group_name_H-M   'P 1'
#
loop_
_entity.id
_entity.type
_entity.pdbx_description
1 polymer ?
#
loop_
_entity_poly.entity_id
_entity_poly.type
_entity_poly.pdbx_seq_one_letter_code
_entity_poly.pdbx_strand_id
1 'polypeptide(L)'
;MSTITQSALQSSYPPLLPKEFNGNQPKTIRLFPLSNYTFGTKDGQPEEDPSVMARLKRLEEHYNEYGMRRTCEGILVCHEHNHPHVLMLQIANAFFKLPGDYLQPEDEEIDGFKNRLNERLAPVGSQFTGEGVNDEWQIADCLAQWWRPNFETFMYPFIPPHVTRPKECKKLYFIQLPKSKVLSVPKNMKLLAVPLFELYDNTQRYGPQLSAIPHLLSRYNFEYIDEKGEIVAVTPGGGPMSGNVPQTKVLAGGDEEMNGDGITS
;
A
#
# COMPACT_ATOMS: atom_id res chain seq x y z
N MET A 1 22.63 -2.75 -11.24
CA MET A 1 21.86 -3.46 -10.18
C MET A 1 20.98 -4.49 -10.86
N SER A 2 20.95 -5.72 -10.37
CA SER A 2 20.03 -6.76 -10.85
C SER A 2 18.81 -6.78 -9.93
N THR A 3 17.60 -6.81 -10.50
CA THR A 3 16.34 -6.98 -9.75
C THR A 3 16.03 -8.46 -9.47
N ILE A 4 16.78 -9.37 -10.09
CA ILE A 4 16.66 -10.82 -9.91
C ILE A 4 17.75 -11.34 -8.97
N THR A 5 17.41 -12.37 -8.19
CA THR A 5 18.32 -13.06 -7.28
C THR A 5 19.51 -13.67 -8.02
N GLN A 6 20.62 -13.90 -7.31
CA GLN A 6 21.82 -14.50 -7.90
C GLN A 6 21.56 -15.86 -8.55
N SER A 7 20.64 -16.65 -7.98
CA SER A 7 20.26 -17.98 -8.51
C SER A 7 19.52 -17.93 -9.84
N ALA A 8 18.94 -16.78 -10.21
CA ALA A 8 18.17 -16.60 -11.44
C ALA A 8 18.96 -15.92 -12.58
N LEU A 9 20.21 -15.51 -12.34
CA LEU A 9 21.00 -14.70 -13.27
C LEU A 9 21.70 -15.59 -14.32
N GLN A 10 21.34 -15.43 -15.60
CA GLN A 10 21.83 -16.28 -16.71
C GLN A 10 22.96 -15.62 -17.56
N SER A 11 23.40 -14.39 -17.24
CA SER A 11 24.41 -13.66 -18.04
C SER A 11 25.85 -14.09 -17.72
N SER A 12 26.68 -14.20 -18.76
CA SER A 12 28.12 -14.50 -18.68
C SER A 12 29.02 -13.29 -18.39
N TYR A 13 28.50 -12.07 -18.51
CA TYR A 13 29.23 -10.84 -18.21
C TYR A 13 28.72 -10.22 -16.90
N PRO A 14 29.53 -10.19 -15.83
CA PRO A 14 29.13 -9.55 -14.59
C PRO A 14 29.00 -8.04 -14.82
N PRO A 15 27.92 -7.40 -14.35
CA PRO A 15 27.75 -5.96 -14.53
C PRO A 15 28.81 -5.20 -13.73
N LEU A 16 29.30 -4.09 -14.27
CA LEU A 16 30.09 -3.13 -13.50
C LEU A 16 29.26 -2.67 -12.29
N LEU A 17 29.76 -2.90 -11.08
CA LEU A 17 29.09 -2.49 -9.85
C LEU A 17 29.44 -1.03 -9.57
N PRO A 18 28.47 -0.10 -9.64
CA PRO A 18 28.72 1.28 -9.22
C PRO A 18 28.95 1.35 -7.70
N LYS A 19 29.47 2.49 -7.23
CA LYS A 19 29.53 2.78 -5.78
C LYS A 19 28.12 2.71 -5.16
N GLU A 20 28.07 2.43 -3.87
CA GLU A 20 26.80 2.44 -3.13
C GLU A 20 26.10 3.81 -3.27
N PHE A 21 24.79 3.76 -3.55
CA PHE A 21 23.93 4.94 -3.73
C PHE A 21 22.77 4.93 -2.73
N ASN A 22 23.02 4.41 -1.53
CA ASN A 22 21.99 4.16 -0.50
C ASN A 22 22.19 4.97 0.80
N GLY A 23 22.97 6.06 0.75
CA GLY A 23 23.44 6.77 1.96
C GLY A 23 22.36 7.41 2.84
N ASN A 24 21.16 7.67 2.33
CA ASN A 24 20.04 8.24 3.10
C ASN A 24 18.69 7.64 2.68
N GLN A 25 18.65 6.31 2.55
CA GLN A 25 17.42 5.61 2.24
C GLN A 25 16.56 5.42 3.50
N PRO A 26 15.22 5.44 3.40
CA PRO A 26 14.38 5.17 4.55
C PRO A 26 14.48 3.71 4.98
N LYS A 27 14.00 3.46 6.20
CA LYS A 27 13.92 2.12 6.76
C LYS A 27 13.12 1.20 5.83
N THR A 28 13.65 0.01 5.61
CA THR A 28 12.98 -1.02 4.82
C THR A 28 11.67 -1.45 5.45
N ILE A 29 10.65 -1.62 4.60
CA ILE A 29 9.31 -2.07 4.97
C ILE A 29 9.07 -3.42 4.33
N ARG A 30 8.57 -4.36 5.14
CA ARG A 30 8.18 -5.68 4.67
C ARG A 30 6.75 -5.68 4.16
N LEU A 31 6.55 -6.23 2.98
CA LEU A 31 5.25 -6.50 2.40
C LEU A 31 5.02 -8.00 2.38
N PHE A 32 3.80 -8.42 2.70
CA PHE A 32 3.39 -9.83 2.65
C PHE A 32 2.45 -10.10 1.48
N PRO A 33 2.36 -11.37 1.03
CA PRO A 33 1.54 -11.75 -0.11
C PRO A 33 0.07 -11.45 0.13
N LEU A 34 -0.66 -11.11 -0.93
CA LEU A 34 -2.11 -10.92 -0.87
C LEU A 34 -2.83 -12.13 -0.29
N SER A 35 -2.34 -13.36 -0.55
CA SER A 35 -2.90 -14.61 -0.04
C SER A 35 -2.89 -14.73 1.49
N ASN A 36 -2.07 -13.95 2.20
CA ASN A 36 -2.03 -13.94 3.66
C ASN A 36 -3.19 -13.16 4.31
N TYR A 37 -3.94 -12.38 3.53
CA TYR A 37 -5.03 -11.56 4.04
C TYR A 37 -6.38 -12.20 3.72
N THR A 38 -7.18 -12.41 4.75
CA THR A 38 -8.51 -13.02 4.61
C THR A 38 -9.57 -11.95 4.54
N PHE A 39 -10.41 -12.02 3.51
CA PHE A 39 -11.48 -11.04 3.29
C PHE A 39 -12.83 -11.59 3.74
N GLY A 40 -13.32 -11.09 4.87
CA GLY A 40 -14.66 -11.33 5.37
C GLY A 40 -15.67 -10.37 4.75
N THR A 41 -16.95 -10.69 4.90
CA THR A 41 -18.07 -9.84 4.47
C THR A 41 -18.90 -9.45 5.68
N LYS A 42 -19.24 -8.15 5.81
CA LYS A 42 -20.16 -7.63 6.84
C LYS A 42 -21.34 -6.90 6.22
N ASP A 43 -22.27 -6.45 7.03
CA ASP A 43 -23.46 -5.76 6.54
C ASP A 43 -23.13 -4.48 5.78
N GLY A 44 -24.04 -4.13 4.86
CA GLY A 44 -23.84 -3.01 3.96
C GLY A 44 -23.70 -1.70 4.74
N GLN A 45 -22.73 -0.89 4.34
CA GLN A 45 -22.58 0.44 4.90
C GLN A 45 -23.58 1.37 4.19
N PRO A 46 -24.49 2.04 4.90
CA PRO A 46 -25.41 2.98 4.26
C PRO A 46 -24.63 4.15 3.63
N GLU A 47 -25.16 4.66 2.54
CA GLU A 47 -24.65 5.89 1.94
C GLU A 47 -24.97 7.06 2.88
N GLU A 48 -23.94 7.79 3.31
CA GLU A 48 -24.11 8.85 4.30
C GLU A 48 -24.80 10.10 3.74
N ASP A 49 -24.61 10.38 2.45
CA ASP A 49 -25.16 11.57 1.80
C ASP A 49 -25.89 11.19 0.51
N PRO A 50 -27.16 11.60 0.31
CA PRO A 50 -27.92 11.29 -0.91
C PRO A 50 -27.45 12.07 -2.14
N SER A 51 -26.60 13.08 -1.97
CA SER A 51 -26.06 13.89 -3.05
C SER A 51 -24.78 14.60 -2.65
N VAL A 52 -24.03 15.08 -3.66
CA VAL A 52 -22.86 15.93 -3.45
C VAL A 52 -23.22 17.22 -2.69
N MET A 53 -24.40 17.80 -2.95
CA MET A 53 -24.87 18.99 -2.24
C MET A 53 -25.11 18.72 -0.75
N ALA A 54 -25.70 17.57 -0.41
CA ALA A 54 -25.90 17.18 0.98
C ALA A 54 -24.55 16.99 1.71
N ARG A 55 -23.57 16.36 1.04
CA ARG A 55 -22.21 16.20 1.56
C ARG A 55 -21.54 17.53 1.86
N LEU A 56 -21.66 18.52 0.96
CA LEU A 56 -21.08 19.85 1.15
C LEU A 56 -21.78 20.62 2.27
N LYS A 57 -23.11 20.52 2.37
CA LYS A 57 -23.90 21.11 3.47
C LYS A 57 -23.50 20.55 4.82
N ARG A 58 -23.33 19.22 4.92
CA ARG A 58 -22.86 18.54 6.14
C ARG A 58 -21.43 18.97 6.52
N LEU A 59 -20.57 19.24 5.55
CA LEU A 59 -19.24 19.80 5.80
C LEU A 59 -19.32 21.23 6.32
N GLU A 60 -20.21 22.05 5.77
CA GLU A 60 -20.45 23.42 6.23
C GLU A 60 -21.01 23.48 7.66
N GLU A 61 -22.01 22.65 7.96
CA GLU A 61 -22.59 22.52 9.30
C GLU A 61 -21.53 22.10 10.33
N HIS A 62 -20.76 21.04 10.03
CA HIS A 62 -19.64 20.61 10.88
C HIS A 62 -18.60 21.72 11.05
N TYR A 63 -18.30 22.50 9.99
CA TYR A 63 -17.32 23.58 10.06
C TYR A 63 -17.76 24.71 10.98
N ASN A 64 -19.06 25.04 10.95
CA ASN A 64 -19.61 26.09 11.80
C ASN A 64 -19.64 25.69 13.28
N GLU A 65 -19.80 24.40 13.57
CA GLU A 65 -19.89 23.89 14.94
C GLU A 65 -18.51 23.55 15.55
N TYR A 66 -17.65 22.87 14.79
CA TYR A 66 -16.39 22.30 15.31
C TYR A 66 -15.13 22.83 14.60
N GLY A 67 -15.28 23.63 13.55
CA GLY A 67 -14.16 24.10 12.73
C GLY A 67 -13.69 23.10 11.68
N MET A 68 -12.41 23.17 11.31
CA MET A 68 -11.87 22.39 10.19
C MET A 68 -12.05 20.89 10.40
N ARG A 69 -12.65 20.20 9.42
CA ARG A 69 -12.77 18.74 9.42
C ARG A 69 -11.40 18.07 9.30
N ARG A 70 -11.16 17.08 10.15
CA ARG A 70 -9.95 16.25 10.13
C ARG A 70 -10.29 14.88 9.55
N THR A 71 -9.64 14.49 8.46
CA THR A 71 -9.89 13.22 7.77
C THR A 71 -8.60 12.40 7.70
N CYS A 72 -8.68 11.12 8.04
CA CYS A 72 -7.55 10.20 7.94
C CYS A 72 -7.91 9.04 7.01
N GLU A 73 -7.05 8.77 6.04
CA GLU A 73 -7.19 7.64 5.10
C GLU A 73 -5.93 6.78 5.13
N GLY A 74 -6.12 5.47 5.02
CA GLY A 74 -5.09 4.45 5.17
C GLY A 74 -4.65 3.88 3.84
N ILE A 75 -3.34 3.91 3.59
CA ILE A 75 -2.71 3.21 2.48
C ILE A 75 -2.15 1.90 3.04
N LEU A 76 -2.90 0.82 2.84
CA LEU A 76 -2.46 -0.52 3.17
C LEU A 76 -1.83 -1.15 1.94
N VAL A 77 -0.59 -1.63 2.09
CA VAL A 77 0.17 -2.18 0.99
C VAL A 77 0.47 -3.65 1.26
N CYS A 78 0.12 -4.50 0.30
CA CYS A 78 0.54 -5.89 0.22
C CYS A 78 1.34 -6.08 -1.07
N HIS A 79 1.70 -7.32 -1.40
CA HIS A 79 2.23 -7.62 -2.73
C HIS A 79 1.58 -8.83 -3.36
N GLU A 80 1.64 -8.85 -4.68
CA GLU A 80 1.34 -10.00 -5.50
C GLU A 80 2.43 -10.08 -6.56
N HIS A 81 3.00 -11.27 -6.77
CA HIS A 81 4.11 -11.48 -7.70
C HIS A 81 5.29 -10.50 -7.51
N ASN A 82 5.66 -10.20 -6.27
CA ASN A 82 6.74 -9.27 -5.91
C ASN A 82 6.52 -7.84 -6.40
N HIS A 83 5.26 -7.44 -6.59
CA HIS A 83 4.87 -6.08 -6.95
C HIS A 83 3.93 -5.48 -5.89
N PRO A 84 4.14 -4.23 -5.44
CA PRO A 84 3.27 -3.63 -4.43
C PRO A 84 1.86 -3.39 -4.97
N HIS A 85 0.87 -3.72 -4.16
CA HIS A 85 -0.54 -3.46 -4.43
C HIS A 85 -1.15 -2.70 -3.26
N VAL A 86 -2.00 -1.72 -3.56
CA VAL A 86 -2.71 -0.92 -2.58
C VAL A 86 -4.11 -1.49 -2.40
N LEU A 87 -4.51 -1.77 -1.16
CA LEU A 87 -5.86 -2.23 -0.86
C LEU A 87 -6.84 -1.05 -0.89
N MET A 88 -7.86 -1.14 -1.74
CA MET A 88 -8.85 -0.09 -1.96
C MET A 88 -10.27 -0.63 -1.97
N LEU A 89 -11.22 0.18 -1.49
CA LEU A 89 -12.64 -0.12 -1.53
C LEU A 89 -13.25 0.42 -2.83
N GLN A 90 -13.88 -0.45 -3.59
CA GLN A 90 -14.64 -0.14 -4.80
C GLN A 90 -16.14 -0.07 -4.46
N ILE A 91 -16.79 1.01 -4.87
CA ILE A 91 -18.23 1.27 -4.72
C ILE A 91 -18.83 1.40 -6.13
N ALA A 92 -19.95 0.72 -6.37
CA ALA A 92 -20.72 0.78 -7.62
C ALA A 92 -19.87 0.59 -8.90
N ASN A 93 -18.82 -0.23 -8.82
CA ASN A 93 -17.84 -0.53 -9.88
C ASN A 93 -17.01 0.64 -10.44
N ALA A 94 -17.35 1.90 -10.15
CA ALA A 94 -16.70 3.08 -10.74
C ALA A 94 -15.98 3.97 -9.73
N PHE A 95 -16.31 3.85 -8.44
CA PHE A 95 -15.75 4.73 -7.40
C PHE A 95 -14.78 3.97 -6.51
N PHE A 96 -13.59 4.53 -6.30
CA PHE A 96 -12.55 3.95 -5.46
C PHE A 96 -12.28 4.86 -4.27
N LYS A 97 -12.12 4.27 -3.09
CA LYS A 97 -11.74 4.98 -1.87
C LYS A 97 -10.73 4.19 -1.06
N LEU A 98 -9.90 4.91 -0.31
CA LEU A 98 -9.09 4.32 0.75
C LEU A 98 -9.97 4.09 2.00
N PRO A 99 -9.65 3.08 2.82
CA PRO A 99 -10.28 2.92 4.12
C PRO A 99 -9.86 4.05 5.06
N GLY A 100 -10.84 4.59 5.78
CA GLY A 100 -10.65 5.75 6.64
C GLY A 100 -11.92 6.59 6.68
N ASP A 101 -11.89 7.65 7.47
CA ASP A 101 -12.97 8.62 7.56
C ASP A 101 -12.55 9.90 8.29
N TYR A 102 -13.50 10.84 8.43
CA TYR A 102 -13.33 11.96 9.33
C TYR A 102 -13.37 11.55 10.80
N LEU A 103 -12.47 12.14 11.58
CA LEU A 103 -12.35 11.92 13.03
C LEU A 103 -13.42 12.71 13.77
N GLN A 104 -13.83 12.25 14.95
CA GLN A 104 -14.67 13.09 15.81
C GLN A 104 -13.87 14.33 16.27
N PRO A 105 -14.56 15.45 16.58
CA PRO A 105 -13.90 16.68 17.03
C PRO A 105 -12.95 16.48 18.23
N GLU A 106 -13.35 15.63 19.16
CA GLU A 106 -12.65 15.30 20.40
C GLU A 106 -11.60 14.19 20.27
N ASP A 107 -11.58 13.45 19.16
CA ASP A 107 -10.68 12.31 19.00
C ASP A 107 -9.22 12.76 18.82
N GLU A 108 -8.31 12.04 19.47
CA GLU A 108 -6.88 12.09 19.15
C GLU A 108 -6.62 11.50 17.76
N GLU A 109 -5.64 12.05 17.05
CA GLU A 109 -5.49 11.78 15.61
C GLU A 109 -5.22 10.31 15.28
N ILE A 110 -4.27 9.69 15.97
CA ILE A 110 -3.86 8.31 15.72
C ILE A 110 -4.90 7.32 16.27
N ASP A 111 -5.36 7.52 17.50
CA ASP A 111 -6.31 6.60 18.14
C ASP A 111 -7.70 6.68 17.51
N GLY A 112 -8.17 7.89 17.19
CA GLY A 112 -9.39 8.09 16.40
C GLY A 112 -9.28 7.42 15.04
N PHE A 113 -8.13 7.50 14.38
CA PHE A 113 -7.94 6.83 13.10
C PHE A 113 -7.94 5.30 13.22
N LYS A 114 -7.31 4.71 14.25
CA LYS A 114 -7.42 3.27 14.53
C LYS A 114 -8.87 2.84 14.75
N ASN A 115 -9.64 3.64 15.48
CA ASN A 115 -11.07 3.39 15.70
C ASN A 115 -11.86 3.42 14.39
N ARG A 116 -11.61 4.41 13.52
CA ARG A 116 -12.21 4.47 12.18
C ARG A 116 -11.84 3.27 11.32
N LEU A 117 -10.59 2.83 11.34
CA LEU A 117 -10.18 1.62 10.62
C LEU A 117 -10.88 0.37 11.16
N ASN A 118 -11.06 0.26 12.47
CA ASN A 118 -11.83 -0.83 13.07
C ASN A 118 -13.30 -0.79 12.63
N GLU A 119 -13.96 0.36 12.72
CA GLU A 119 -15.34 0.51 12.23
C GLU A 119 -15.49 0.14 10.75
N ARG A 120 -14.49 0.48 9.93
CA ARG A 120 -14.53 0.28 8.47
C ARG A 120 -14.09 -1.12 8.04
N LEU A 121 -13.11 -1.75 8.69
CA LEU A 121 -12.51 -3.02 8.23
C LEU A 121 -12.42 -4.14 9.28
N ALA A 122 -12.72 -3.91 10.56
CA ALA A 122 -12.67 -4.98 11.55
C ALA A 122 -13.77 -6.03 11.31
N PRO A 123 -13.48 -7.31 11.60
CA PRO A 123 -14.48 -8.36 11.59
C PRO A 123 -15.59 -8.12 12.62
N VAL A 124 -16.82 -8.50 12.25
CA VAL A 124 -18.00 -8.38 13.12
C VAL A 124 -18.25 -9.70 13.87
N GLY A 125 -18.38 -9.60 15.19
CA GLY A 125 -18.68 -10.74 16.07
C GLY A 125 -17.52 -11.71 16.28
N SER A 126 -17.81 -12.84 16.93
CA SER A 126 -16.87 -13.96 17.18
C SER A 126 -16.70 -14.89 15.97
N GLN A 127 -17.10 -14.46 14.76
CA GLN A 127 -17.06 -15.29 13.55
C GLN A 127 -15.64 -15.71 13.16
N PHE A 128 -14.63 -14.94 13.57
CA PHE A 128 -13.23 -15.25 13.38
C PHE A 128 -12.57 -15.29 14.76
N THR A 129 -12.21 -16.49 15.21
CA THR A 129 -11.36 -16.70 16.40
C THR A 129 -10.03 -17.27 15.92
N GLY A 130 -9.03 -16.41 15.76
CA GLY A 130 -7.71 -16.81 15.24
C GLY A 130 -6.67 -15.69 15.36
N GLU A 131 -5.42 -16.00 15.04
CA GLU A 131 -4.33 -15.02 14.92
C GLU A 131 -4.67 -13.98 13.84
N GLY A 132 -4.37 -12.69 14.07
CA GLY A 132 -4.64 -11.61 13.10
C GLY A 132 -6.01 -10.94 13.22
N VAL A 133 -6.94 -11.47 14.03
CA VAL A 133 -8.30 -10.90 14.20
C VAL A 133 -8.27 -9.63 15.06
N ASN A 134 -7.48 -9.63 16.13
CA ASN A 134 -7.35 -8.52 17.08
C ASN A 134 -6.04 -7.73 16.93
N ASP A 135 -5.28 -7.97 15.85
CA ASP A 135 -4.01 -7.28 15.64
C ASP A 135 -4.25 -5.77 15.53
N GLU A 136 -3.55 -5.01 16.35
CA GLU A 136 -3.65 -3.56 16.35
C GLU A 136 -3.13 -2.98 15.03
N TRP A 137 -3.76 -1.89 14.57
CA TRP A 137 -3.30 -1.17 13.38
C TRP A 137 -1.96 -0.47 13.66
N GLN A 138 -0.93 -0.83 12.90
CA GLN A 138 0.34 -0.13 12.92
C GLN A 138 0.32 1.05 11.93
N ILE A 139 -0.09 2.22 12.42
CA ILE A 139 -0.02 3.48 11.66
C ILE A 139 1.45 3.93 11.67
N ALA A 140 2.05 4.02 10.49
CA ALA A 140 3.42 4.49 10.31
C ALA A 140 3.43 5.97 9.90
N ASP A 141 4.03 6.30 8.75
CA ASP A 141 4.24 7.68 8.35
C ASP A 141 2.99 8.35 7.76
N CYS A 142 2.87 9.66 7.98
CA CYS A 142 2.00 10.52 7.18
C CYS A 142 2.65 10.77 5.81
N LEU A 143 2.04 10.24 4.76
CA LEU A 143 2.55 10.27 3.39
C LEU A 143 2.23 11.56 2.66
N ALA A 144 1.02 12.08 2.87
CA ALA A 144 0.55 13.30 2.22
C ALA A 144 -0.54 13.98 3.03
N GLN A 145 -0.66 15.29 2.83
CA GLN A 145 -1.74 16.12 3.38
C GLN A 145 -2.42 16.88 2.26
N TRP A 146 -3.74 16.76 2.21
CA TRP A 146 -4.60 17.40 1.23
C TRP A 146 -5.54 18.37 1.91
N TRP A 147 -5.61 19.58 1.37
CA TRP A 147 -6.33 20.68 1.95
C TRP A 147 -7.50 21.07 1.07
N ARG A 148 -8.67 21.19 1.67
CA ARG A 148 -9.86 21.74 1.03
C ARG A 148 -10.05 23.19 1.47
N PRO A 149 -9.86 24.18 0.59
CA PRO A 149 -9.96 25.59 0.97
C PRO A 149 -11.41 26.07 1.18
N ASN A 150 -12.35 25.56 0.38
CA ASN A 150 -13.76 25.98 0.32
C ASN A 150 -14.71 24.79 0.41
N PHE A 151 -16.03 25.03 0.51
CA PHE A 151 -17.06 23.98 0.48
C PHE A 151 -17.30 23.48 -0.95
N GLU A 152 -16.26 22.91 -1.54
CA GLU A 152 -16.21 22.40 -2.91
C GLU A 152 -15.54 21.03 -2.92
N THR A 153 -15.54 20.33 -4.05
CA THR A 153 -14.99 18.96 -4.16
C THR A 153 -13.47 18.90 -4.33
N PHE A 154 -12.83 19.96 -4.80
CA PHE A 154 -11.39 19.99 -5.04
C PHE A 154 -10.56 20.08 -3.76
N MET A 155 -9.41 19.42 -3.77
CA MET A 155 -8.40 19.49 -2.72
C MET A 155 -7.02 19.69 -3.34
N TYR A 156 -6.11 20.28 -2.57
CA TYR A 156 -4.75 20.60 -3.01
C TYR A 156 -3.73 19.95 -2.07
N PRO A 157 -2.58 19.47 -2.56
CA PRO A 157 -1.53 18.89 -1.73
C PRO A 157 -0.67 19.96 -1.00
N PHE A 158 -1.24 21.16 -0.83
CA PHE A 158 -0.68 22.31 -0.14
C PHE A 158 -1.84 23.24 0.25
N ILE A 159 -1.60 24.22 1.13
CA ILE A 159 -2.58 25.26 1.42
C ILE A 159 -2.43 26.36 0.36
N PRO A 160 -3.45 26.65 -0.47
CA PRO A 160 -3.34 27.67 -1.49
C PRO A 160 -3.04 29.08 -0.91
N PRO A 161 -2.39 29.97 -1.68
CA PRO A 161 -2.11 31.32 -1.21
C PRO A 161 -3.36 32.05 -0.70
N HIS A 162 -3.20 32.85 0.35
CA HIS A 162 -4.26 33.64 1.01
C HIS A 162 -5.36 32.83 1.71
N VAL A 163 -5.31 31.50 1.69
CA VAL A 163 -6.23 30.65 2.46
C VAL A 163 -5.74 30.54 3.90
N THR A 164 -6.43 31.21 4.83
CA THR A 164 -6.12 31.17 6.27
C THR A 164 -6.99 30.18 7.05
N ARG A 165 -8.14 29.79 6.49
CA ARG A 165 -9.18 28.97 7.15
C ARG A 165 -9.68 27.85 6.22
N PRO A 166 -8.87 26.80 5.98
CA PRO A 166 -9.31 25.64 5.21
C PRO A 166 -10.47 24.91 5.90
N LYS A 167 -11.30 24.23 5.12
CA LYS A 167 -12.52 23.53 5.57
C LYS A 167 -12.26 22.08 5.96
N GLU A 168 -11.28 21.45 5.33
CA GLU A 168 -10.88 20.08 5.61
C GLU A 168 -9.37 19.90 5.42
N CYS A 169 -8.74 19.18 6.34
CA CYS A 169 -7.41 18.61 6.18
C CYS A 169 -7.55 17.09 6.14
N LYS A 170 -7.18 16.49 5.02
CA LYS A 170 -7.13 15.04 4.84
C LYS A 170 -5.68 14.57 4.85
N LYS A 171 -5.36 13.63 5.72
CA LYS A 171 -4.04 13.00 5.81
C LYS A 171 -4.09 11.57 5.29
N LEU A 172 -3.11 11.21 4.47
CA LEU A 172 -2.89 9.84 4.01
C LEU A 172 -1.79 9.21 4.84
N TYR A 173 -2.08 8.08 5.48
CA TYR A 173 -1.16 7.36 6.35
C TYR A 173 -0.75 6.03 5.75
N PHE A 174 0.55 5.71 5.80
CA PHE A 174 1.01 4.35 5.54
C PHE A 174 0.60 3.45 6.71
N ILE A 175 -0.07 2.35 6.42
CA ILE A 175 -0.41 1.34 7.43
C ILE A 175 0.41 0.10 7.13
N GLN A 176 1.29 -0.26 8.06
CA GLN A 176 2.06 -1.48 7.94
C GLN A 176 1.16 -2.66 8.32
N LEU A 177 0.87 -3.51 7.34
CA LEU A 177 0.10 -4.73 7.58
C LEU A 177 0.98 -5.78 8.28
N PRO A 178 0.44 -6.51 9.27
CA PRO A 178 1.11 -7.67 9.83
C PRO A 178 1.19 -8.81 8.81
N LYS A 179 1.86 -9.91 9.20
CA LYS A 179 2.05 -11.09 8.34
C LYS A 179 0.73 -11.64 7.80
N SER A 180 -0.31 -11.65 8.62
CA SER A 180 -1.67 -12.05 8.25
C SER A 180 -2.66 -11.17 9.00
N LYS A 181 -3.79 -10.85 8.36
CA LYS A 181 -4.87 -10.07 8.99
C LYS A 181 -6.21 -10.44 8.36
N VAL A 182 -7.26 -10.49 9.18
CA VAL A 182 -8.63 -10.64 8.69
C VAL A 182 -9.26 -9.27 8.52
N LEU A 183 -9.77 -8.98 7.33
CA LEU A 183 -10.40 -7.71 6.96
C LEU A 183 -11.84 -7.97 6.52
N SER A 184 -12.83 -7.34 7.16
CA SER A 184 -14.24 -7.51 6.82
C SER A 184 -14.80 -6.29 6.11
N VAL A 185 -15.28 -6.52 4.90
CA VAL A 185 -15.71 -5.48 3.95
C VAL A 185 -17.25 -5.46 3.87
N PRO A 186 -17.89 -4.28 3.84
CA PRO A 186 -19.33 -4.19 3.65
C PRO A 186 -19.81 -4.85 2.34
N LYS A 187 -20.94 -5.57 2.35
CA LYS A 187 -21.53 -6.25 1.17
C LYS A 187 -21.73 -5.36 -0.06
N ASN A 188 -21.92 -4.06 0.14
CA ASN A 188 -22.12 -3.07 -0.92
C ASN A 188 -20.81 -2.51 -1.49
N MET A 189 -19.66 -2.98 -1.00
CA MET A 189 -18.33 -2.59 -1.47
C MET A 189 -17.51 -3.84 -1.79
N LYS A 190 -16.49 -3.68 -2.63
CA LYS A 190 -15.50 -4.73 -2.88
C LYS A 190 -14.14 -4.21 -2.46
N LEU A 191 -13.33 -5.04 -1.82
CA LEU A 191 -11.94 -4.72 -1.56
C LEU A 191 -11.10 -5.29 -2.71
N LEU A 192 -10.28 -4.44 -3.30
CA LEU A 192 -9.40 -4.77 -4.43
C LEU A 192 -7.96 -4.45 -4.06
N ALA A 193 -7.04 -5.29 -4.52
CA ALA A 193 -5.62 -5.00 -4.51
C ALA A 193 -5.26 -4.38 -5.87
N VAL A 194 -4.98 -3.08 -5.89
CA VAL A 194 -4.68 -2.35 -7.12
C VAL A 194 -3.16 -2.16 -7.25
N PRO A 195 -2.52 -2.66 -8.33
CA PRO A 195 -1.08 -2.49 -8.51
C PRO A 195 -0.69 -1.03 -8.74
N LEU A 196 0.53 -0.66 -8.35
CA LEU A 196 1.00 0.72 -8.50
C LEU A 196 1.01 1.22 -9.95
N PHE A 197 1.27 0.34 -10.92
CA PHE A 197 1.26 0.71 -12.33
C PHE A 197 -0.14 1.05 -12.87
N GLU A 198 -1.22 0.55 -12.25
CA GLU A 198 -2.59 0.88 -12.66
C GLU A 198 -3.02 2.25 -12.10
N LEU A 199 -2.48 2.63 -10.94
CA LEU A 199 -2.71 3.93 -10.31
C LEU A 199 -1.88 5.05 -10.96
N TYR A 200 -0.65 4.73 -11.39
CA TYR A 200 0.29 5.73 -11.91
C TYR A 200 -0.28 6.44 -13.15
N ASP A 201 -0.29 7.76 -13.09
CA ASP A 201 -0.79 8.65 -14.16
C ASP A 201 -2.25 8.40 -14.60
N ASN A 202 -3.06 7.77 -13.74
CA ASN A 202 -4.45 7.41 -14.05
C ASN A 202 -5.47 8.24 -13.27
N THR A 203 -5.32 9.57 -13.35
CA THR A 203 -6.20 10.53 -12.66
C THR A 203 -7.64 10.48 -13.15
N GLN A 204 -7.88 10.10 -14.42
CA GLN A 204 -9.24 9.99 -14.97
C GLN A 204 -10.08 8.95 -14.24
N ARG A 205 -9.49 7.80 -13.88
CA ARG A 205 -10.19 6.70 -13.22
C ARG A 205 -10.15 6.78 -11.69
N TYR A 206 -9.00 7.15 -11.13
CA TYR A 206 -8.78 7.09 -9.67
C TYR A 206 -8.80 8.48 -8.99
N GLY A 207 -8.83 9.56 -9.76
CA GLY A 207 -8.70 10.91 -9.22
C GLY A 207 -7.26 11.24 -8.78
N PRO A 208 -6.98 12.52 -8.52
CA PRO A 208 -5.61 13.01 -8.34
C PRO A 208 -4.92 12.50 -7.07
N GLN A 209 -5.70 12.23 -6.01
CA GLN A 209 -5.17 11.77 -4.73
C GLN A 209 -4.63 10.33 -4.82
N LEU A 210 -5.42 9.45 -5.45
CA LEU A 210 -5.08 8.03 -5.57
C LEU A 210 -4.01 7.79 -6.63
N SER A 211 -4.07 8.51 -7.76
CA SER A 211 -3.03 8.42 -8.80
C SER A 211 -1.67 8.96 -8.35
N ALA A 212 -1.63 9.74 -7.26
CA ALA A 212 -0.38 10.22 -6.66
C ALA A 212 0.30 9.17 -5.75
N ILE A 213 -0.40 8.12 -5.31
CA ILE A 213 0.13 7.12 -4.37
C ILE A 213 1.45 6.49 -4.82
N PRO A 214 1.65 6.11 -6.10
CA PRO A 214 2.94 5.60 -6.56
C PRO A 214 4.11 6.56 -6.30
N HIS A 215 3.89 7.87 -6.46
CA HIS A 215 4.90 8.89 -6.14
C HIS A 215 5.22 8.92 -4.64
N LEU A 216 4.18 8.85 -3.79
CA LEU A 216 4.35 8.88 -2.33
C LEU A 216 5.08 7.64 -1.80
N LEU A 217 4.81 6.47 -2.39
CA LEU A 217 5.42 5.20 -1.99
C LEU A 217 6.82 5.00 -2.57
N SER A 218 7.20 5.74 -3.63
CA SER A 218 8.49 5.60 -4.32
C SER A 218 9.71 5.82 -3.41
N ARG A 219 9.54 6.52 -2.28
CA ARG A 219 10.60 6.71 -1.29
C ARG A 219 10.96 5.43 -0.54
N TYR A 220 10.04 4.48 -0.38
CA TYR A 220 10.24 3.32 0.48
C TYR A 220 11.07 2.23 -0.18
N ASN A 221 11.85 1.55 0.66
CA ASN A 221 12.47 0.28 0.30
C ASN A 221 11.53 -0.85 0.71
N PHE A 222 11.11 -1.68 -0.24
CA PHE A 222 10.23 -2.82 0.03
C PHE A 222 11.00 -4.13 0.02
N GLU A 223 10.83 -4.92 1.07
CA GLU A 223 11.16 -6.35 1.15
C GLU A 223 9.89 -7.15 0.88
N TYR A 224 9.88 -7.98 -0.15
CA TYR A 224 8.76 -8.86 -0.45
C TYR A 224 9.01 -10.20 0.21
N ILE A 225 8.10 -10.57 1.12
CA ILE A 225 8.15 -11.83 1.86
C ILE A 225 7.21 -12.83 1.19
N ASP A 226 7.65 -14.07 0.96
CA ASP A 226 6.76 -15.12 0.46
C ASP A 226 5.92 -15.78 1.56
N GLU A 227 5.10 -16.77 1.19
CA GLU A 227 4.26 -17.51 2.14
C GLU A 227 5.08 -18.30 3.18
N LYS A 228 6.33 -18.66 2.85
CA LYS A 228 7.25 -19.38 3.73
C LYS A 228 7.96 -18.44 4.72
N GLY A 229 7.86 -17.12 4.51
CA GLY A 229 8.49 -16.11 5.35
C GLY A 229 9.86 -15.67 4.86
N GLU A 230 10.26 -16.06 3.64
CA GLU A 230 11.55 -15.75 3.05
C GLU A 230 11.50 -14.47 2.21
N ILE A 231 12.60 -13.71 2.19
CA ILE A 231 12.74 -12.53 1.34
C ILE A 231 12.98 -12.99 -0.10
N VAL A 232 11.99 -12.77 -0.97
CA VAL A 232 12.07 -13.19 -2.39
C VAL A 232 12.48 -12.06 -3.32
N ALA A 233 12.26 -10.81 -2.92
CA ALA A 233 12.67 -9.64 -3.70
C ALA A 233 12.88 -8.42 -2.80
N VAL A 234 13.67 -7.47 -3.31
CA VAL A 234 13.88 -6.16 -2.68
C VAL A 234 13.82 -5.07 -3.75
N THR A 235 13.06 -4.00 -3.51
CA THR A 235 12.96 -2.82 -4.39
C THR A 235 13.37 -1.56 -3.62
N PRO A 236 14.11 -0.59 -4.20
CA PRO A 236 14.55 -0.51 -5.60
C PRO A 236 15.75 -1.40 -5.95
N GLY A 237 16.29 -2.14 -4.99
CA GLY A 237 17.25 -3.21 -5.21
C GLY A 237 17.92 -3.63 -3.90
N GLY A 238 18.31 -4.90 -3.80
CA GLY A 238 19.38 -5.27 -2.88
C GLY A 238 20.65 -4.63 -3.43
N GLY A 239 21.25 -3.69 -2.72
CA GLY A 239 22.60 -3.21 -3.07
C GLY A 239 23.58 -4.37 -3.20
N PRO A 240 24.82 -4.15 -3.66
CA PRO A 240 25.84 -5.19 -3.57
C PRO A 240 25.98 -5.61 -2.10
N MET A 241 25.39 -6.74 -1.70
CA MET A 241 25.60 -7.27 -0.36
C MET A 241 27.08 -7.57 -0.24
N SER A 242 27.76 -6.89 0.69
CA SER A 242 29.16 -7.14 1.02
C SER A 242 29.43 -8.64 1.13
N GLY A 243 30.24 -9.17 0.21
CA GLY A 243 30.69 -10.57 0.20
C GLY A 243 30.04 -11.50 -0.83
N ASN A 244 28.97 -11.10 -1.51
CA ASN A 244 28.27 -11.99 -2.44
C ASN A 244 28.53 -11.60 -3.91
N VAL A 245 29.61 -12.16 -4.46
CA VAL A 245 29.94 -12.09 -5.89
C VAL A 245 28.89 -12.90 -6.67
N PRO A 246 28.24 -12.36 -7.71
CA PRO A 246 27.30 -13.11 -8.54
C PRO A 246 27.99 -14.36 -9.13
N GLN A 247 27.51 -15.56 -8.81
CA GLN A 247 27.98 -16.80 -9.43
C GLN A 247 27.11 -17.19 -10.62
N THR A 248 27.76 -17.55 -11.72
CA THR A 248 27.14 -17.97 -12.98
C THR A 248 26.61 -19.39 -12.88
N LYS A 249 25.38 -19.65 -13.33
CA LYS A 249 24.90 -21.02 -13.59
C LYS A 249 24.64 -21.19 -15.09
N VAL A 250 25.54 -21.89 -15.77
CA VAL A 250 25.41 -22.22 -17.19
C VAL A 250 24.35 -23.32 -17.33
N LEU A 251 23.22 -23.00 -17.96
CA LEU A 251 22.19 -23.96 -18.36
C LEU A 251 22.28 -24.18 -19.87
N ALA A 252 23.28 -24.93 -20.31
CA ALA A 252 23.27 -25.55 -21.62
C ALA A 252 22.88 -27.02 -21.42
N GLY A 253 21.67 -27.38 -21.85
CA GLY A 253 21.25 -28.77 -22.03
C GLY A 253 22.07 -29.42 -23.14
N GLY A 254 22.39 -30.69 -22.95
CA GLY A 254 23.43 -31.41 -23.68
C GLY A 254 23.03 -31.93 -25.06
N ASP A 255 24.05 -32.46 -25.73
CA ASP A 255 23.93 -33.61 -26.62
C ASP A 255 24.71 -34.78 -26.00
N GLU A 256 24.03 -35.92 -25.90
CA GLU A 256 24.54 -37.19 -25.40
C GLU A 256 25.42 -37.91 -26.43
N GLU A 257 26.41 -38.63 -25.88
CA GLU A 257 27.07 -39.86 -26.34
C GLU A 257 28.01 -39.85 -27.57
N MET A 258 29.27 -40.19 -27.32
CA MET A 258 29.82 -41.44 -27.87
C MET A 258 31.02 -41.98 -27.07
N ASN A 259 30.92 -43.28 -26.78
CA ASN A 259 31.89 -44.21 -26.21
C ASN A 259 33.34 -44.06 -26.69
N GLY A 260 34.28 -44.52 -25.86
CA GLY A 260 35.54 -45.07 -26.36
C GLY A 260 36.67 -45.16 -25.34
N ASP A 261 36.72 -46.29 -24.64
CA ASP A 261 37.91 -47.05 -24.21
C ASP A 261 39.12 -46.37 -23.55
N GLY A 262 39.49 -46.92 -22.39
CA GLY A 262 40.67 -46.56 -21.62
C GLY A 262 42.02 -46.84 -22.28
N ILE A 263 43.08 -46.43 -21.59
CA ILE A 263 44.23 -47.25 -21.18
C ILE A 263 45.19 -46.35 -20.39
N THR A 264 45.71 -46.96 -19.32
CA THR A 264 46.82 -46.58 -18.44
C THR A 264 48.05 -45.99 -19.14
N SER A 265 48.70 -45.00 -18.50
CA SER A 265 50.06 -45.07 -17.91
C SER A 265 50.41 -43.72 -17.31
#